data_AF-A0A8J3A1F1-F1
#
_entry.id   AF-A0A8J3A1F1-F1
#
_cell.length_a   1.000
_cell.length_b   1.000
_cell.length_c   1.000
_cell.angle_alpha   90.00
_cell.angle_beta   90.00
_cell.angle_gamma   90.00
#
_symmetry.space_group_name_H-M   'P 1'
#
loop_
_entity.id
_entity.type
_entity.pdbx_description
1 polymer ?
#
loop_
_entity_poly.entity_id
_entity_poly.type
_entity_poly.pdbx_seq_one_letter_code
_entity_poly.pdbx_strand_id
1 'polypeptide(L)'
;MLSRIFNRDKTRDRARELYRDIIVQARKPAFYEAGVPDTVDGRFDMICLHMFLVMRRLKPEEGRTSAFSQALFDVMFKNMDDSLREMGVGDLIVGKRVRKLAEDFYGRINAYDRALNDDEEGALADALSRNILGLPGEEDEAGKVAQPLAGYVRQAARDLGNQKIDRLMLGFVSFPEPDMTGGAA
;
A
#
# COMPACT_ATOMS: atom_id res chain seq x y z
N MET A 1 -3.36 34.71 0.99
CA MET A 1 -2.82 33.71 1.96
C MET A 1 -3.89 32.74 2.45
N LEU A 2 -5.11 33.20 2.78
CA LEU A 2 -6.21 32.34 3.25
C LEU A 2 -6.60 31.22 2.26
N SER A 3 -6.74 31.50 0.95
CA SER A 3 -7.09 30.48 -0.06
C SER A 3 -6.11 29.31 -0.14
N ARG A 4 -4.82 29.56 0.11
CA ARG A 4 -3.77 28.52 0.11
C ARG A 4 -3.86 27.61 1.33
N ILE A 5 -4.34 28.14 2.46
CA ILE A 5 -4.59 27.39 3.69
C ILE A 5 -5.84 26.53 3.50
N PHE A 6 -6.95 27.12 3.05
CA PHE A 6 -8.19 26.37 2.76
C PHE A 6 -7.99 25.26 1.72
N ASN A 7 -7.16 25.48 0.70
CA ASN A 7 -6.88 24.45 -0.29
C ASN A 7 -6.01 23.30 0.28
N ARG A 8 -5.09 23.61 1.20
CA ARG A 8 -4.30 22.59 1.91
C ARG A 8 -5.17 21.71 2.79
N ASP A 9 -6.13 22.30 3.50
CA ASP A 9 -7.07 21.52 4.33
C ASP A 9 -7.91 20.57 3.48
N LYS A 10 -8.45 21.05 2.35
CA LYS A 10 -9.19 20.20 1.39
C LYS A 10 -8.34 19.07 0.83
N THR A 11 -7.09 19.33 0.44
CA THR A 11 -6.16 18.29 -0.03
C THR A 11 -5.95 17.23 1.03
N ARG A 12 -5.75 17.65 2.30
CA ARG A 12 -5.54 16.73 3.42
C ARG A 12 -6.79 15.91 3.74
N ASP A 13 -7.97 16.50 3.65
CA ASP A 13 -9.24 15.79 3.87
C ASP A 13 -9.46 14.71 2.81
N ARG A 14 -9.25 15.04 1.53
CA ARG A 14 -9.34 14.09 0.41
C ARG A 14 -8.28 12.99 0.48
N ALA A 15 -7.06 13.33 0.91
CA ALA A 15 -6.02 12.32 1.17
C ALA A 15 -6.46 11.39 2.31
N ARG A 16 -7.13 11.91 3.35
CA ARG A 16 -7.71 11.10 4.42
C ARG A 16 -8.80 10.16 3.92
N GLU A 17 -9.66 10.62 3.02
CA GLU A 17 -10.70 9.79 2.39
C GLU A 17 -10.08 8.65 1.58
N LEU A 18 -9.15 8.95 0.68
CA LEU A 18 -8.48 7.93 -0.12
C LEU A 18 -7.71 6.93 0.76
N TYR A 19 -7.05 7.42 1.81
CA TYR A 19 -6.34 6.54 2.74
C TYR A 19 -7.27 5.60 3.51
N ARG A 20 -8.51 6.02 3.81
CA ARG A 20 -9.51 5.12 4.40
C ARG A 20 -9.86 3.99 3.43
N ASP A 21 -10.03 4.30 2.14
CA ASP A 21 -10.30 3.29 1.12
C ASP A 21 -9.12 2.32 0.96
N ILE A 22 -7.87 2.81 1.05
CA ILE A 22 -6.67 1.98 1.13
C ILE A 22 -6.75 1.01 2.32
N ILE A 23 -7.09 1.49 3.52
CA ILE A 23 -7.21 0.65 4.71
C ILE A 23 -8.32 -0.40 4.53
N VAL A 24 -9.49 0.01 4.03
CA VAL A 24 -10.63 -0.88 3.80
C VAL A 24 -10.25 -1.99 2.84
N GLN A 25 -9.59 -1.66 1.73
CA GLN A 25 -9.12 -2.65 0.77
C GLN A 25 -8.05 -3.56 1.40
N ALA A 26 -7.02 -2.98 2.02
CA ALA A 26 -5.93 -3.74 2.62
C ALA A 26 -6.41 -4.74 3.68
N ARG A 27 -7.56 -4.49 4.31
CA ARG A 27 -8.18 -5.34 5.35
C ARG A 27 -9.24 -6.31 4.83
N LYS A 28 -9.39 -6.48 3.51
CA LYS A 28 -10.33 -7.45 2.94
C LYS A 28 -9.99 -8.87 3.45
N PRO A 29 -10.97 -9.64 4.00
CA PRO A 29 -10.72 -10.96 4.59
C PRO A 29 -10.01 -11.94 3.66
N ALA A 30 -10.34 -11.89 2.36
CA ALA A 30 -9.79 -12.79 1.34
C ALA A 30 -8.25 -12.86 1.34
N PHE A 31 -7.54 -11.77 1.65
CA PHE A 31 -6.07 -11.80 1.72
C PHE A 31 -5.57 -12.69 2.85
N TYR A 32 -6.19 -12.58 4.02
CA TYR A 32 -5.78 -13.30 5.23
C TYR A 32 -6.26 -14.75 5.21
N GLU A 33 -7.45 -14.99 4.68
CA GLU A 33 -7.97 -16.34 4.41
C GLU A 33 -7.10 -17.09 3.40
N ALA A 34 -6.49 -16.38 2.46
CA ALA A 34 -5.53 -16.92 1.51
C ALA A 34 -4.11 -17.11 2.08
N GLY A 35 -3.84 -16.73 3.34
CA GLY A 35 -2.58 -17.01 4.02
C GLY A 35 -1.65 -15.81 4.25
N VAL A 36 -2.09 -14.57 3.96
CA VAL A 36 -1.37 -13.39 4.46
C VAL A 36 -1.44 -13.38 6.00
N PRO A 37 -0.31 -13.18 6.72
CA PRO A 37 -0.33 -13.17 8.18
C PRO A 37 -1.30 -12.12 8.75
N ASP A 38 -2.30 -12.57 9.53
CA ASP A 38 -3.23 -11.66 10.23
C ASP A 38 -2.63 -11.12 11.53
N THR A 39 -1.52 -10.40 11.40
CA THR A 39 -0.80 -9.74 12.49
C THR A 39 -0.77 -8.22 12.29
N VAL A 40 -0.32 -7.47 13.29
CA VAL A 40 -0.14 -6.01 13.16
C VAL A 40 0.80 -5.67 12.01
N ASP A 41 1.92 -6.40 11.91
CA ASP A 41 2.90 -6.22 10.85
C ASP A 41 2.33 -6.66 9.49
N GLY A 42 1.66 -7.81 9.40
CA GLY A 42 1.05 -8.27 8.15
C GLY A 42 -0.05 -7.33 7.63
N ARG A 43 -0.90 -6.78 8.52
CA ARG A 43 -1.88 -5.75 8.16
C ARG A 43 -1.20 -4.46 7.69
N PHE A 44 -0.10 -4.06 8.34
CA PHE A 44 0.68 -2.90 7.93
C PHE A 44 1.33 -3.11 6.55
N ASP A 45 1.81 -4.31 6.27
CA ASP A 45 2.41 -4.68 4.99
C ASP A 45 1.40 -4.60 3.84
N MET A 46 0.16 -5.03 4.08
CA MET A 46 -0.94 -4.87 3.13
C MET A 46 -1.31 -3.41 2.90
N ILE A 47 -1.31 -2.57 3.95
CA ILE A 47 -1.52 -1.12 3.79
C ILE A 47 -0.39 -0.50 2.96
N CYS A 48 0.86 -0.86 3.24
CA CYS A 48 2.03 -0.43 2.47
C CYS A 48 1.91 -0.81 0.99
N LEU A 49 1.50 -2.05 0.69
CA LEU A 49 1.32 -2.53 -0.67
C LEU A 49 0.29 -1.70 -1.45
N HIS A 50 -0.87 -1.45 -0.85
CA HIS A 50 -1.94 -0.66 -1.49
C HIS A 50 -1.57 0.81 -1.62
N MET A 51 -0.90 1.37 -0.60
CA MET A 51 -0.35 2.72 -0.67
C MET A 51 0.66 2.84 -1.82
N PHE A 52 1.58 1.87 -1.97
CA PHE A 52 2.52 1.82 -3.10
C PHE A 52 1.80 1.87 -4.45
N LEU A 53 0.75 1.07 -4.65
CA LEU A 53 -0.01 1.03 -5.90
C LEU A 53 -0.62 2.39 -6.26
N VAL A 54 -1.20 3.08 -5.28
CA VAL A 54 -1.74 4.45 -5.48
C VAL A 54 -0.62 5.42 -5.80
N MET A 55 0.47 5.40 -5.05
CA MET A 55 1.62 6.30 -5.26
C MET A 55 2.26 6.09 -6.64
N ARG A 56 2.37 4.83 -7.09
CA ARG A 56 2.84 4.49 -8.43
C ARG A 56 1.94 5.08 -9.51
N ARG A 57 0.62 5.10 -9.32
CA ARG A 57 -0.31 5.75 -10.25
C ARG A 57 -0.19 7.28 -10.25
N LEU A 58 0.07 7.90 -9.11
CA LEU A 58 0.20 9.35 -8.99
C LEU A 58 1.52 9.88 -9.58
N LYS A 59 2.58 9.07 -9.57
CA LYS A 59 3.96 9.44 -9.95
C LYS A 59 4.12 10.03 -11.37
N PRO A 60 3.50 9.50 -12.45
CA PRO A 60 3.65 10.08 -13.79
C PRO A 60 3.13 11.52 -13.94
N GLU A 61 2.24 11.97 -13.04
CA GLU A 61 1.69 13.33 -13.04
C GLU A 61 2.17 14.15 -11.83
N GLU A 62 3.39 13.92 -11.35
CA GLU A 62 3.95 14.53 -10.13
C GLU A 62 3.81 16.06 -10.06
N GLY A 63 3.93 16.75 -11.20
CA GLY A 63 3.71 18.20 -11.28
C GLY A 63 2.32 18.65 -10.79
N ARG A 64 1.31 17.78 -10.88
CA ARG A 64 -0.06 17.99 -10.37
C ARG A 64 -0.31 17.29 -9.04
N THR A 65 0.29 16.11 -8.83
CA THR A 65 -0.05 15.21 -7.73
C THR A 65 0.83 15.37 -6.50
N SER A 66 2.01 16.01 -6.59
CA SER A 66 3.00 16.10 -5.51
C SER A 66 2.43 16.51 -4.15
N ALA A 67 1.62 17.58 -4.10
CA ALA A 67 1.00 18.05 -2.86
C ALA A 67 0.00 17.05 -2.26
N PHE A 68 -0.70 16.30 -3.12
CA PHE A 68 -1.65 15.27 -2.70
C PHE A 68 -0.93 14.00 -2.25
N SER A 69 0.10 13.58 -3.00
CA SER A 69 1.01 12.48 -2.64
C SER A 69 1.67 12.70 -1.27
N GLN A 70 2.15 13.92 -1.00
CA GLN A 70 2.69 14.28 0.32
C GLN A 70 1.61 14.19 1.41
N ALA A 71 0.41 14.70 1.14
CA ALA A 71 -0.68 14.63 2.10
C ALA A 71 -1.09 13.17 2.43
N LEU A 72 -1.04 12.26 1.44
CA LEU A 72 -1.28 10.83 1.69
C LEU A 72 -0.20 10.22 2.59
N PHE A 73 1.08 10.49 2.34
CA PHE A 73 2.16 10.05 3.22
C PHE A 73 1.99 10.60 4.64
N ASP A 74 1.70 11.89 4.79
CA ASP A 74 1.51 12.52 6.09
C ASP A 74 0.34 11.88 6.85
N VAL A 75 -0.75 11.54 6.16
CA VAL A 75 -1.90 10.84 6.75
C VAL A 75 -1.52 9.43 7.19
N MET A 76 -0.81 8.67 6.35
CA MET A 76 -0.37 7.32 6.66
C MET A 76 0.56 7.29 7.89
N PHE A 77 1.58 8.14 7.93
CA PHE A 77 2.52 8.18 9.05
C PHE A 77 1.87 8.68 10.34
N LYS A 78 0.93 9.63 10.25
CA LYS A 78 0.15 10.03 11.42
C LYS A 78 -0.67 8.84 11.94
N ASN A 79 -1.37 8.12 11.06
CA ASN A 79 -2.17 6.96 11.48
C ASN A 79 -1.30 5.85 12.11
N MET A 80 -0.09 5.65 11.60
CA MET A 80 0.89 4.72 12.19
C MET A 80 1.33 5.15 13.59
N ASP A 81 1.68 6.43 13.78
CA ASP A 81 2.06 6.98 15.09
C ASP A 81 0.90 6.84 16.09
N ASP A 82 -0.32 7.21 15.68
CA ASP A 82 -1.54 7.06 16.49
C ASP A 82 -1.76 5.60 16.88
N SER A 83 -1.70 4.66 15.91
CA SER A 83 -1.95 3.23 16.13
C SER A 83 -0.93 2.61 17.10
N LEU A 84 0.35 2.98 16.99
CA LEU A 84 1.38 2.48 17.90
C LEU A 84 1.15 2.98 19.34
N ARG A 85 0.76 4.25 19.51
CA ARG A 85 0.42 4.80 20.83
C ARG A 85 -0.81 4.13 21.42
N GLU A 86 -1.83 3.88 20.60
CA GLU A 86 -3.04 3.15 20.99
C GLU A 86 -2.72 1.71 21.43
N MET A 87 -1.71 1.08 20.84
CA MET A 87 -1.18 -0.22 21.25
C MET A 87 -0.27 -0.17 22.49
N GLY A 88 -0.13 0.99 23.14
CA GLY A 88 0.67 1.15 24.36
C GLY A 88 2.18 1.27 24.11
N VAL A 89 2.62 1.52 22.87
CA VAL A 89 4.02 1.85 22.60
C VAL A 89 4.34 3.20 23.24
N GLY A 90 5.25 3.20 24.22
CA GLY A 90 5.61 4.42 24.95
C GLY A 90 6.21 5.52 24.07
N ASP A 91 5.92 6.77 24.43
CA ASP A 91 6.32 7.98 23.70
C ASP A 91 7.83 8.09 23.44
N LEU A 92 8.66 7.49 24.30
CA LEU A 92 10.11 7.48 24.16
C LEU A 92 10.62 6.63 22.98
N ILE A 93 9.85 5.62 22.56
CA ILE A 93 10.27 4.67 21.51
C ILE A 93 9.38 4.71 20.27
N VAL A 94 8.18 5.32 20.34
CA VAL A 94 7.25 5.38 19.20
C VAL A 94 7.88 6.02 17.97
N GLY A 95 8.60 7.13 18.13
CA GLY A 95 9.26 7.81 17.01
C GLY A 95 10.32 6.93 16.32
N LYS A 96 11.04 6.09 17.09
CA LYS A 96 12.00 5.13 16.53
C LYS A 96 11.30 4.03 15.74
N ARG A 97 10.14 3.55 16.23
CA ARG A 97 9.34 2.55 15.53
C ARG A 97 8.73 3.11 14.23
N VAL A 98 8.13 4.30 14.28
CA VAL A 98 7.58 4.98 13.09
C VAL A 98 8.67 5.19 12.04
N ARG A 99 9.87 5.61 12.45
CA ARG A 99 11.00 5.78 11.53
C ARG A 99 11.42 4.47 10.87
N LYS A 100 11.53 3.38 11.64
CA LYS A 100 11.87 2.08 11.08
C LYS A 100 10.84 1.61 10.06
N LEU A 101 9.54 1.71 10.39
CA LEU A 101 8.45 1.37 9.48
C LEU A 101 8.47 2.23 8.21
N ALA A 102 8.86 3.51 8.31
CA ALA A 102 9.05 4.37 7.15
C ALA A 102 10.21 3.88 6.26
N GLU A 103 11.36 3.58 6.84
CA GLU A 103 12.53 3.06 6.12
C GLU A 103 12.20 1.74 5.40
N ASP A 104 11.53 0.82 6.10
CA ASP A 104 11.04 -0.45 5.53
C ASP A 104 10.05 -0.21 4.39
N PHE A 105 9.13 0.76 4.53
CA PHE A 105 8.17 1.11 3.49
C PHE A 105 8.87 1.64 2.22
N TYR A 106 9.83 2.55 2.35
CA TYR A 106 10.58 3.05 1.18
C TYR A 106 11.40 1.95 0.49
N GLY A 107 11.98 1.02 1.26
CA GLY A 107 12.64 -0.16 0.71
C GLY A 107 11.69 -1.03 -0.13
N ARG A 108 10.49 -1.26 0.39
CA ARG A 108 9.42 -2.03 -0.28
C ARG A 108 8.90 -1.37 -1.54
N ILE A 109 8.70 -0.05 -1.55
CA ILE A 109 8.30 0.69 -2.75
C ILE A 109 9.25 0.36 -3.90
N ASN A 110 10.56 0.45 -3.68
CA ASN A 110 11.56 0.19 -4.72
C ASN A 110 11.55 -1.28 -5.16
N ALA A 111 11.38 -2.22 -4.23
CA ALA A 111 11.32 -3.65 -4.53
C ALA A 111 10.10 -3.99 -5.39
N TYR A 112 8.92 -3.49 -5.02
CA TYR A 112 7.68 -3.73 -5.77
C TYR A 112 7.68 -3.01 -7.12
N ASP A 113 8.18 -1.78 -7.19
CA ASP A 113 8.28 -1.01 -8.43
C ASP A 113 9.17 -1.73 -9.45
N ARG A 114 10.33 -2.24 -9.00
CA ARG A 114 11.22 -3.04 -9.84
C ARG A 114 10.53 -4.31 -10.31
N ALA A 115 9.97 -5.10 -9.39
CA ALA A 115 9.38 -6.38 -9.71
C ALA A 115 8.12 -6.28 -10.59
N LEU A 116 7.38 -5.16 -10.55
CA LEU A 116 6.26 -4.91 -11.46
C LEU A 116 6.69 -4.51 -12.88
N ASN A 117 7.91 -4.01 -13.04
CA ASN A 117 8.49 -3.63 -14.33
C ASN A 117 9.44 -4.70 -14.88
N ASP A 118 9.58 -5.82 -14.16
CA ASP A 118 10.40 -6.95 -14.57
C ASP A 118 9.57 -7.92 -15.41
N ASP A 119 10.16 -8.37 -16.52
CA ASP A 119 9.56 -9.37 -17.41
C ASP A 119 9.82 -10.80 -16.90
N GLU A 120 10.69 -10.96 -15.89
CA GLU A 120 10.94 -12.25 -15.25
C GLU A 120 9.67 -12.79 -14.55
N GLU A 121 9.28 -14.00 -14.93
CA GLU A 121 8.18 -14.72 -14.31
C GLU A 121 8.51 -14.99 -12.83
N GLY A 122 7.58 -14.68 -11.93
CA GLY A 122 7.77 -14.89 -10.49
C GLY A 122 8.45 -13.74 -9.72
N ALA A 123 9.14 -12.79 -10.36
CA ALA A 123 9.88 -11.71 -9.65
C ALA A 123 9.02 -10.92 -8.65
N LEU A 124 7.76 -10.65 -9.00
CA LEU A 124 6.79 -9.99 -8.10
C LEU A 124 6.33 -10.90 -6.96
N ALA A 125 6.07 -12.17 -7.23
CA ALA A 125 5.69 -13.13 -6.20
C ALA A 125 6.82 -13.27 -5.16
N ASP A 126 8.07 -13.35 -5.62
CA ASP A 126 9.27 -13.35 -4.79
C ASP A 126 9.39 -12.10 -3.90
N ALA A 127 9.18 -10.92 -4.49
CA ALA A 127 9.21 -9.67 -3.76
C ALA A 127 8.12 -9.63 -2.68
N LEU A 128 6.91 -10.10 -2.98
CA LEU A 128 5.80 -10.16 -2.03
C LEU A 128 6.03 -11.20 -0.93
N SER A 129 6.54 -12.39 -1.28
CA SER A 129 6.87 -13.44 -0.31
C SER A 129 7.85 -12.96 0.75
N ARG A 130 8.95 -12.32 0.30
CA ARG A 130 9.97 -11.78 1.22
C ARG A 130 9.44 -10.67 2.11
N ASN A 131 8.56 -9.80 1.59
CA ASN A 131 8.19 -8.57 2.28
C ASN A 131 6.88 -8.66 3.08
N ILE A 132 5.98 -9.58 2.76
CA ILE A 132 4.64 -9.70 3.38
C ILE A 132 4.50 -11.02 4.13
N LEU A 133 5.01 -12.12 3.56
CA LEU A 133 4.86 -13.45 4.16
C LEU A 133 5.99 -13.77 5.15
N GLY A 134 7.12 -13.04 5.07
CA GLY A 134 8.30 -13.31 5.88
C GLY A 134 9.01 -14.62 5.51
N LEU A 135 8.69 -15.18 4.33
CA LEU A 135 9.21 -16.45 3.84
C LEU A 135 10.14 -16.18 2.65
N PRO A 136 11.47 -16.40 2.81
CA PRO A 136 12.41 -16.30 1.70
C PRO A 136 12.40 -17.60 0.87
N GLY A 137 11.99 -17.51 -0.41
CA GLY A 137 12.14 -18.58 -1.40
C GLY A 137 10.87 -19.37 -1.72
N GLU A 138 11.00 -20.28 -2.70
CA GLU A 138 9.99 -21.25 -3.12
C GLU A 138 9.83 -22.38 -2.06
N GLU A 139 9.25 -22.05 -0.92
CA GLU A 139 8.53 -23.08 -0.17
C GLU A 139 7.14 -23.21 -0.80
N ASP A 140 6.71 -24.42 -1.14
CA ASP A 140 5.43 -24.71 -1.82
C ASP A 140 4.23 -23.95 -1.21
N GLU A 141 4.28 -23.63 0.09
CA GLU A 141 3.26 -22.85 0.80
C GLU A 141 3.34 -21.33 0.55
N ALA A 142 4.54 -20.75 0.50
CA ALA A 142 4.72 -19.32 0.23
C ALA A 142 4.28 -18.97 -1.20
N GLY A 143 4.61 -19.85 -2.17
CA GLY A 143 4.19 -19.72 -3.57
C GLY A 143 2.66 -19.75 -3.75
N LYS A 144 1.95 -20.58 -2.98
CA LYS A 144 0.47 -20.67 -3.02
C LYS A 144 -0.22 -19.36 -2.66
N VAL A 145 0.41 -18.51 -1.84
CA VAL A 145 -0.14 -17.19 -1.45
C VAL A 145 0.45 -16.08 -2.32
N ALA A 146 1.76 -16.12 -2.57
CA ALA A 146 2.47 -15.07 -3.27
C ALA A 146 2.07 -14.95 -4.75
N GLN A 147 1.76 -16.07 -5.42
CA GLN A 147 1.37 -16.06 -6.83
C GLN A 147 -0.02 -15.43 -7.05
N PRO A 148 -1.10 -15.83 -6.35
CA PRO A 148 -2.37 -15.13 -6.44
C PRO A 148 -2.26 -13.66 -6.03
N LEU A 149 -1.48 -13.35 -4.99
CA LEU A 149 -1.26 -11.96 -4.56
C LEU A 149 -0.55 -11.14 -5.65
N ALA A 150 0.44 -11.72 -6.33
CA ALA A 150 1.10 -11.07 -7.47
C ALA A 150 0.13 -10.84 -8.64
N GLY A 151 -0.77 -11.79 -8.91
CA GLY A 151 -1.86 -11.65 -9.87
C GLY A 151 -2.77 -10.46 -9.55
N TYR A 152 -3.25 -10.39 -8.30
CA TYR A 152 -4.02 -9.26 -7.78
C TYR A 152 -3.26 -7.94 -7.91
N VAL A 153 -2.00 -7.87 -7.50
CA VAL A 153 -1.19 -6.63 -7.56
C VAL A 153 -1.02 -6.16 -8.99
N ARG A 154 -0.79 -7.05 -9.96
CA ARG A 154 -0.73 -6.70 -11.38
C ARG A 154 -2.07 -6.19 -11.90
N GLN A 155 -3.18 -6.82 -11.53
CA GLN A 155 -4.52 -6.35 -11.89
C GLN A 155 -4.78 -4.96 -11.31
N ALA A 156 -4.54 -4.78 -10.01
CA ALA A 156 -4.73 -3.51 -9.32
C ALA A 156 -3.87 -2.40 -9.95
N ALA A 157 -2.61 -2.68 -10.28
CA ALA A 157 -1.74 -1.72 -10.97
C ALA A 157 -2.30 -1.29 -12.34
N ARG A 158 -2.83 -2.23 -13.14
CA ARG A 158 -3.47 -1.91 -14.42
C ARG A 158 -4.75 -1.09 -14.22
N ASP A 159 -5.61 -1.48 -13.30
CA ASP A 159 -6.90 -0.83 -13.06
C ASP A 159 -6.72 0.59 -12.49
N LEU A 160 -5.77 0.78 -11.58
CA LEU A 160 -5.34 2.10 -11.10
C LEU A 160 -4.73 2.93 -12.23
N GLY A 161 -3.91 2.31 -13.10
CA GLY A 161 -3.38 2.90 -14.34
C GLY A 161 -4.45 3.62 -15.16
N ASN A 162 -5.63 3.00 -15.26
CA ASN A 162 -6.76 3.50 -16.04
C ASN A 162 -7.63 4.54 -15.31
N GLN A 163 -7.45 4.73 -14.00
CA GLN A 163 -8.20 5.73 -13.25
C GLN A 163 -7.70 7.14 -13.53
N LYS A 164 -8.63 8.09 -13.66
CA LYS A 164 -8.31 9.51 -13.88
C LYS A 164 -7.65 10.11 -12.63
N ILE A 165 -6.54 10.84 -12.79
CA ILE A 165 -5.86 11.51 -11.68
C ILE A 165 -6.78 12.43 -10.89
N ASP A 166 -7.66 13.17 -11.58
CA ASP A 166 -8.58 14.08 -10.89
C ASP A 166 -9.52 13.34 -9.93
N ARG A 167 -9.90 12.09 -10.24
CA ARG A 167 -10.72 11.27 -9.36
C ARG A 167 -9.94 10.86 -8.10
N LEU A 168 -8.69 10.43 -8.27
CA LEU A 168 -7.81 10.08 -7.14
C LEU A 168 -7.54 11.31 -6.25
N MET A 169 -7.24 12.46 -6.85
CA MET A 169 -7.03 13.72 -6.12
C MET A 169 -8.30 14.28 -5.45
N LEU A 170 -9.48 13.79 -5.84
CA LEU A 170 -10.75 14.05 -5.18
C LEU A 170 -11.02 13.10 -4.00
N GLY A 171 -10.13 12.17 -3.71
CA GLY A 171 -10.25 11.22 -2.60
C GLY A 171 -10.81 9.85 -2.99
N PHE A 172 -11.12 9.62 -4.27
CA PHE A 172 -11.77 8.39 -4.71
C PHE A 172 -10.81 7.44 -5.40
N VAL A 173 -10.67 6.23 -4.88
CA VAL A 173 -9.88 5.14 -5.48
C VAL A 173 -10.76 3.89 -5.61
N SER A 174 -10.59 3.15 -6.70
CA SER A 174 -11.20 1.82 -6.88
C SER A 174 -10.10 0.78 -6.94
N PHE A 175 -10.21 -0.27 -6.13
CA PHE A 175 -9.37 -1.46 -6.25
C PHE A 175 -10.21 -2.60 -6.84
N PRO A 176 -9.60 -3.56 -7.55
CA PRO A 176 -10.29 -4.79 -7.89
C PRO A 176 -10.64 -5.56 -6.61
N GLU A 177 -11.67 -6.39 -6.65
CA GLU A 177 -11.88 -7.35 -5.57
C GLU A 177 -10.73 -8.37 -5.56
N PRO A 178 -10.23 -8.76 -4.38
CA PRO A 178 -9.12 -9.71 -4.29
C PRO A 178 -9.57 -11.12 -4.65
N ASP A 179 -9.29 -11.52 -5.89
CA ASP A 179 -9.36 -12.92 -6.29
C ASP A 179 -8.06 -13.62 -5.93
N MET A 180 -8.08 -14.30 -4.78
CA MET A 180 -6.95 -15.08 -4.27
C MET A 180 -7.00 -16.54 -4.69
N THR A 181 -7.98 -16.94 -5.52
CA THR A 181 -8.01 -18.27 -6.09
C THR A 181 -6.98 -18.30 -7.23
N GLY A 182 -5.90 -19.05 -7.06
CA GLY A 182 -4.86 -19.17 -8.08
C GLY A 182 -5.48 -19.56 -9.42
N GLY A 183 -5.35 -18.69 -10.42
CA GLY A 183 -5.88 -18.93 -11.75
C GLY A 183 -5.23 -20.16 -12.38
N ALA A 184 -5.89 -21.30 -12.28
CA ALA A 184 -5.80 -22.36 -13.26
C ALA A 184 -7.10 -22.29 -14.07
N ALA A 185 -7.03 -21.59 -15.20
CA ALA A 185 -7.93 -21.79 -16.33
C ALA A 185 -7.08 -22.30 -17.50
#